data_AF-A0A831WMQ4-F1
#
_entry.id   AF-A0A831WMQ4-F1
#
_cell.length_a   1.000
_cell.length_b   1.000
_cell.length_c   1.000
_cell.angle_alpha   90.00
_cell.angle_beta   90.00
_cell.angle_gamma   90.00
#
_symmetry.space_group_name_H-M   'P 1'
#
loop_
_entity.id
_entity.type
_entity.pdbx_description
1 polymer ?
#
loop_
_entity_poly.entity_id
_entity_poly.type
_entity_poly.pdbx_seq_one_letter_code
_entity_poly.pdbx_strand_id
1 'polypeptide(L)'
;MRKKMRLTRVLLTFVFLFLSVSSEGGKRNGNIIVVWCDKEIGEVNKKVFGNNFLGFDVSYRKGKAIHHYGHCNYGAGLWDGKFGEPVDEPIKLAKEAGVKVVRFPGGCGAHLYNWKDAVGEREHFLFGIDEFLKVAQLIGAEPIFTISFFTGDEKDKAELVKYTKGRIKY
;
A
#
# COMPACT_ATOMS: atom_id res chain seq x y z
N MET A 1 53.65 49.56 -12.35
CA MET A 1 52.33 49.08 -11.85
C MET A 1 51.32 48.70 -12.95
N ARG A 2 51.08 49.49 -14.00
CA ARG A 2 50.03 49.23 -15.03
C ARG A 2 50.14 47.91 -15.83
N LYS A 3 51.34 47.40 -16.12
CA LYS A 3 51.53 46.14 -16.89
C LYS A 3 51.13 44.88 -16.12
N LYS A 4 51.49 44.76 -14.83
CA LYS A 4 51.07 43.65 -13.96
C LYS A 4 49.54 43.59 -13.83
N MET A 5 48.90 44.74 -13.66
CA MET A 5 47.44 44.85 -13.54
C MET A 5 46.68 44.43 -14.81
N ARG A 6 47.25 44.65 -16.00
CA ARG A 6 46.70 44.14 -17.28
C ARG A 6 46.83 42.63 -17.39
N LEU A 7 47.97 42.07 -17.01
CA LEU A 7 48.19 40.61 -17.06
C LEU A 7 47.27 39.86 -16.08
N THR A 8 47.09 40.39 -14.86
CA THR A 8 46.17 39.81 -13.87
C THR A 8 44.72 39.86 -14.35
N ARG A 9 44.30 40.96 -15.00
CA ARG A 9 42.96 41.05 -15.60
C ARG A 9 42.76 40.06 -16.74
N VAL A 10 43.73 39.92 -17.64
CA VAL A 10 43.67 38.95 -18.75
C VAL A 10 43.62 37.51 -18.21
N LEU A 11 44.42 37.20 -17.18
CA LEU A 11 44.43 35.88 -16.55
C LEU A 11 43.09 35.58 -15.85
N LEU A 12 42.54 36.55 -15.12
CA LEU A 12 41.21 36.42 -14.49
C LEU A 12 40.10 36.23 -15.54
N THR A 13 40.15 36.95 -16.66
CA THR A 13 39.20 36.76 -17.76
C THR A 13 39.34 35.37 -18.38
N PHE A 14 40.56 34.87 -18.58
CA PHE A 14 40.79 33.51 -19.07
C PHE A 14 40.29 32.44 -18.09
N VAL A 15 40.54 32.60 -16.79
CA VAL A 15 40.04 31.69 -15.75
C VAL A 15 38.52 31.70 -15.69
N PHE A 16 37.88 32.87 -15.81
CA PHE A 16 36.42 32.98 -15.86
C PHE A 16 35.83 32.30 -17.09
N LEU A 17 36.45 32.47 -18.26
CA LEU A 17 36.06 31.78 -19.49
C LEU A 17 36.24 30.26 -19.38
N PHE A 18 37.34 29.79 -18.77
CA PHE A 18 37.58 28.37 -18.56
C PHE A 18 36.57 27.74 -17.61
N LEU A 19 36.18 28.44 -16.55
CA LEU A 19 35.18 27.97 -15.59
C LEU A 19 33.76 27.96 -16.17
N SER A 20 33.45 28.86 -17.10
CA SER A 20 32.14 28.88 -17.77
C SER A 20 32.01 27.81 -18.86
N VAL A 21 33.11 27.43 -19.53
CA VAL A 21 33.14 26.32 -20.50
C VAL A 21 33.01 24.94 -19.82
N SER A 22 33.50 24.79 -18.59
CA SER A 22 33.35 23.55 -17.80
C SER A 22 31.96 23.34 -17.22
N SER A 23 31.02 24.28 -17.40
CA SER A 23 29.60 24.04 -17.15
C SER A 23 28.99 23.28 -18.33
N GLU A 24 29.45 22.06 -18.56
CA GLU A 24 28.62 21.07 -19.27
C GLU A 24 27.40 20.83 -18.39
N GLY A 25 26.35 21.64 -18.60
CA GLY A 25 25.01 21.33 -18.12
C GLY A 25 24.72 19.89 -18.47
N GLY A 26 24.54 19.05 -17.45
CA GLY A 26 24.59 17.59 -17.57
C GLY A 26 23.94 17.11 -18.86
N LYS A 27 24.71 16.37 -19.68
CA LYS A 27 24.25 15.87 -20.98
C LYS A 27 22.83 15.35 -20.83
N ARG A 28 21.86 16.08 -21.42
CA ARG A 28 20.51 15.60 -21.62
C ARG A 28 20.60 14.52 -22.68
N ASN A 29 21.06 13.33 -22.29
CA ASN A 29 20.84 12.14 -23.08
C ASN A 29 19.33 12.05 -23.24
N GLY A 30 18.82 12.26 -24.45
CA GLY A 30 17.40 12.15 -24.72
C GLY A 30 16.94 10.76 -24.25
N ASN A 31 16.02 10.71 -23.29
CA ASN A 31 15.46 9.43 -22.87
C ASN A 31 14.58 8.93 -24.03
N ILE A 32 15.05 7.91 -24.75
CA ILE A 32 14.30 7.27 -25.84
C ILE A 32 13.57 6.05 -25.27
N ILE A 33 12.24 6.03 -25.37
CA ILE A 33 11.40 4.87 -25.07
C ILE A 33 10.97 4.26 -26.40
N VAL A 34 11.29 2.98 -26.61
CA VAL A 34 10.87 2.22 -27.81
C VAL A 34 9.77 1.24 -27.39
N VAL A 35 8.60 1.33 -28.03
CA VAL A 35 7.46 0.42 -27.81
C VAL A 35 7.39 -0.54 -28.99
N TRP A 36 7.57 -1.83 -28.72
CA TRP A 36 7.48 -2.90 -29.70
C TRP A 36 6.08 -3.51 -29.65
N CYS A 37 5.19 -3.12 -30.55
CA CYS A 37 3.81 -3.61 -30.57
C CYS A 37 3.67 -5.06 -31.07
N ASP A 38 4.72 -5.61 -31.69
CA ASP A 38 4.81 -6.96 -32.25
C ASP A 38 5.47 -7.98 -31.32
N LYS A 39 5.97 -7.53 -30.15
CA LYS A 39 6.66 -8.38 -29.16
C LYS A 39 5.83 -8.53 -27.90
N GLU A 40 4.85 -9.43 -27.93
CA GLU A 40 4.07 -9.78 -26.75
C GLU A 40 4.92 -10.59 -25.75
N ILE A 41 4.89 -10.21 -24.47
CA ILE A 41 5.58 -10.93 -23.38
C ILE A 41 4.63 -11.82 -22.54
N GLY A 42 3.33 -11.72 -22.80
CA GLY A 42 2.26 -12.46 -22.11
C GLY A 42 1.21 -11.53 -21.48
N GLU A 43 0.12 -12.15 -21.01
CA GLU A 43 -0.98 -11.44 -20.37
C GLU A 43 -0.60 -10.89 -18.98
N VAL A 44 -1.03 -9.67 -18.68
CA VAL A 44 -0.87 -9.10 -17.34
C VAL A 44 -1.86 -9.77 -16.38
N ASN A 45 -1.34 -10.50 -15.39
CA ASN A 45 -2.15 -11.02 -14.30
C ASN A 45 -2.75 -9.85 -13.50
N LYS A 46 -4.07 -9.67 -13.57
CA LYS A 46 -4.76 -8.53 -12.94
C LYS A 46 -4.62 -8.50 -11.40
N LYS A 47 -4.15 -9.57 -10.76
CA LYS A 47 -3.85 -9.58 -9.32
C LYS A 47 -2.66 -8.67 -8.94
N VAL A 48 -1.89 -8.16 -9.91
CA VAL A 48 -0.90 -7.09 -9.66
C VAL A 48 -1.57 -5.79 -9.18
N PHE A 49 -2.85 -5.58 -9.50
CA PHE A 49 -3.67 -4.48 -8.99
C PHE A 49 -4.27 -4.83 -7.62
N GLY A 50 -3.40 -5.16 -6.67
CA GLY A 50 -3.75 -5.55 -5.32
C GLY A 50 -3.71 -4.40 -4.31
N ASN A 51 -4.39 -4.58 -3.18
CA ASN A 51 -4.34 -3.67 -2.05
C ASN A 51 -4.19 -4.42 -0.70
N ASN A 52 -4.02 -3.70 0.40
CA ASN A 52 -3.84 -4.24 1.74
C ASN A 52 -4.69 -3.47 2.75
N PHE A 53 -5.56 -4.17 3.47
CA PHE A 53 -6.39 -3.61 4.53
C PHE A 53 -5.83 -3.98 5.90
N LEU A 54 -5.97 -3.05 6.85
CA LEU A 54 -5.56 -3.22 8.24
C LEU A 54 -6.78 -3.52 9.10
N GLY A 55 -6.71 -4.57 9.92
CA GLY A 55 -7.75 -4.87 10.92
C GLY A 55 -7.22 -5.81 12.00
N PHE A 56 -6.82 -5.23 13.12
CA PHE A 56 -6.28 -5.96 14.27
C PHE A 56 -6.54 -5.15 15.54
N ASP A 57 -6.50 -5.81 16.70
CA ASP A 57 -6.60 -5.11 17.97
C ASP A 57 -5.43 -4.12 18.13
N VAL A 58 -5.71 -2.85 18.39
CA VAL A 58 -4.68 -1.82 18.58
C VAL A 58 -4.41 -1.50 20.05
N SER A 59 -5.17 -2.10 20.97
CA SER A 59 -5.09 -1.89 22.43
C SER A 59 -3.69 -2.19 22.98
N TYR A 60 -3.02 -3.21 22.44
CA TYR A 60 -1.68 -3.60 22.85
C TYR A 60 -0.58 -2.60 22.41
N ARG A 61 -0.88 -1.68 21.48
CA ARG A 61 0.08 -0.67 20.97
C ARG A 61 0.01 0.62 21.78
N LYS A 62 0.60 0.63 22.98
CA LYS A 62 0.78 1.85 23.78
C LYS A 62 1.41 2.99 22.96
N GLY A 63 0.71 4.12 22.81
CA GLY A 63 1.19 5.35 22.16
C GLY A 63 1.10 5.42 20.63
N LYS A 64 0.87 4.31 19.90
CA LYS A 64 0.69 4.30 18.43
C LYS A 64 -0.70 3.83 17.97
N ALA A 65 -1.59 3.56 18.93
CA ALA A 65 -2.94 3.06 18.67
C ALA A 65 -3.83 4.06 17.92
N ILE A 66 -3.70 5.37 18.18
CA ILE A 66 -4.58 6.42 17.61
C ILE A 66 -4.66 6.40 16.08
N HIS A 67 -3.53 6.16 15.39
CA HIS A 67 -3.49 6.13 13.92
C HIS A 67 -4.10 4.86 13.31
N HIS A 68 -4.21 3.80 14.10
CA HIS A 68 -4.70 2.51 13.64
C HIS A 68 -6.16 2.28 13.99
N TYR A 69 -6.73 2.97 15.00
CA TYR A 69 -8.17 2.91 15.30
C TYR A 69 -9.03 3.29 14.09
N GLY A 70 -8.65 4.34 13.36
CA GLY A 70 -9.35 4.72 12.12
C GLY A 70 -9.41 3.57 11.11
N HIS A 71 -8.30 2.86 10.92
CA HIS A 71 -8.25 1.73 9.99
C HIS A 71 -8.98 0.50 10.54
N CYS A 72 -8.76 0.16 11.81
CA CYS A 72 -9.23 -1.09 12.38
C CYS A 72 -10.70 -1.03 12.82
N ASN A 73 -11.29 0.16 13.01
CA ASN A 73 -12.72 0.30 13.26
C ASN A 73 -13.52 0.63 11.99
N TYR A 74 -12.91 1.34 11.03
CA TYR A 74 -13.64 1.87 9.86
C TYR A 74 -13.13 1.32 8.51
N GLY A 75 -12.24 0.33 8.51
CA GLY A 75 -11.72 -0.27 7.27
C GLY A 75 -11.08 0.75 6.33
N ALA A 76 -10.41 1.77 6.86
CA ALA A 76 -9.89 2.92 6.11
C ALA A 76 -10.99 3.73 5.37
N GLY A 77 -12.21 3.75 5.91
CA GLY A 77 -13.38 4.40 5.33
C GLY A 77 -14.29 3.48 4.51
N LEU A 78 -13.93 2.21 4.32
CA LEU A 78 -14.78 1.23 3.61
C LEU A 78 -15.93 0.69 4.47
N TRP A 79 -15.86 0.92 5.77
CA TRP A 79 -16.81 0.40 6.75
C TRP A 79 -17.16 1.48 7.78
N ASP A 80 -18.43 1.60 8.11
CA ASP A 80 -18.87 2.38 9.25
C ASP A 80 -18.97 1.47 10.47
N GLY A 81 -17.93 1.50 11.32
CA GLY A 81 -17.91 0.71 12.55
C GLY A 81 -19.04 1.03 13.53
N LYS A 82 -19.65 2.22 13.46
CA LYS A 82 -20.74 2.61 14.37
C LYS A 82 -22.06 1.94 14.00
N PHE A 83 -22.36 1.84 12.70
CA PHE A 83 -23.60 1.24 12.20
C PHE A 83 -23.44 -0.21 11.77
N GLY A 84 -22.20 -0.68 11.59
CA GLY A 84 -21.92 -2.04 11.12
C GLY A 84 -22.28 -2.20 9.64
N GLU A 85 -22.00 -1.19 8.83
CA GLU A 85 -22.40 -1.15 7.41
C GLU A 85 -21.24 -0.75 6.49
N PRO A 86 -21.21 -1.22 5.23
CA PRO A 86 -20.24 -0.75 4.24
C PRO A 86 -20.50 0.71 3.85
N VAL A 87 -19.46 1.42 3.44
CA VAL A 87 -19.57 2.79 2.90
C VAL A 87 -19.46 2.76 1.37
N ASP A 88 -20.53 3.17 0.68
CA ASP A 88 -20.69 2.97 -0.76
C ASP A 88 -19.62 3.68 -1.61
N GLU A 89 -19.33 4.96 -1.34
CA GLU A 89 -18.46 5.75 -2.21
C GLU A 89 -17.00 5.23 -2.22
N PRO A 90 -16.34 4.95 -1.07
CA PRO A 90 -15.01 4.34 -1.08
C PRO A 90 -14.97 2.95 -1.74
N ILE A 91 -16.03 2.15 -1.60
CA ILE A 91 -16.13 0.84 -2.26
C ILE A 91 -16.22 1.01 -3.79
N LYS A 92 -17.05 1.95 -4.25
CA LYS A 92 -17.16 2.28 -5.68
C LYS A 92 -15.81 2.74 -6.24
N LEU A 93 -15.11 3.63 -5.55
CA LEU A 93 -13.78 4.08 -5.94
C LEU A 93 -12.76 2.93 -5.99
N ALA A 94 -12.80 2.00 -5.03
CA ALA A 94 -11.93 0.82 -5.06
C ALA A 94 -12.22 -0.10 -6.27
N LYS A 95 -13.50 -0.24 -6.63
CA LYS A 95 -13.93 -0.98 -7.83
C LYS A 95 -13.47 -0.30 -9.12
N GLU A 96 -13.62 1.01 -9.22
CA GLU A 96 -13.20 1.83 -10.37
C GLU A 96 -11.68 1.87 -10.52
N ALA A 97 -10.95 1.88 -9.40
CA ALA A 97 -9.49 1.74 -9.37
C ALA A 97 -9.00 0.35 -9.84
N GLY A 98 -9.91 -0.60 -10.06
CA GLY A 98 -9.60 -1.92 -10.61
C GLY A 98 -8.98 -2.89 -9.60
N VAL A 99 -9.19 -2.69 -8.30
CA VAL A 99 -8.65 -3.58 -7.25
C VAL A 99 -9.16 -5.01 -7.47
N LYS A 100 -8.24 -5.97 -7.63
CA LYS A 100 -8.57 -7.39 -7.87
C LYS A 100 -8.26 -8.32 -6.72
N VAL A 101 -7.43 -7.88 -5.78
CA VAL A 101 -7.04 -8.70 -4.64
C VAL A 101 -6.79 -7.80 -3.43
N VAL A 102 -7.19 -8.26 -2.25
CA VAL A 102 -7.04 -7.51 -0.99
C VAL A 102 -6.47 -8.41 0.09
N ARG A 103 -5.37 -7.98 0.72
CA ARG A 103 -4.72 -8.70 1.83
C ARG A 103 -5.21 -8.18 3.19
N PHE A 104 -5.47 -9.08 4.13
CA PHE A 104 -5.94 -8.81 5.50
C PHE A 104 -5.35 -9.82 6.49
N PRO A 105 -5.11 -9.49 7.79
CA PRO A 105 -5.30 -8.21 8.50
C PRO A 105 -4.19 -7.17 8.28
N GLY A 106 -3.21 -7.48 7.42
CA GLY A 106 -2.21 -6.55 6.90
C GLY A 106 -1.14 -6.03 7.90
N GLY A 107 0.00 -5.62 7.34
CA GLY A 107 1.09 -4.95 8.05
C GLY A 107 1.67 -5.71 9.25
N CYS A 108 2.39 -5.00 10.12
CA CYS A 108 2.96 -5.56 11.36
C CYS A 108 1.89 -5.92 12.41
N GLY A 109 0.62 -5.55 12.19
CA GLY A 109 -0.48 -5.95 13.07
C GLY A 109 -0.80 -7.44 12.97
N ALA A 110 -0.57 -8.02 11.79
CA ALA A 110 -0.73 -9.45 11.55
C ALA A 110 0.15 -10.34 12.45
N HIS A 111 1.23 -9.81 13.06
CA HIS A 111 2.10 -10.57 13.95
C HIS A 111 1.41 -11.02 15.25
N LEU A 112 0.42 -10.28 15.75
CA LEU A 112 -0.28 -10.62 16.99
C LEU A 112 -1.77 -10.82 16.73
N TYR A 113 -2.15 -11.02 15.47
CA TYR A 113 -3.55 -11.16 15.09
C TYR A 113 -4.06 -12.56 15.38
N ASN A 114 -5.13 -12.64 16.15
CA ASN A 114 -5.97 -13.82 16.33
C ASN A 114 -7.32 -13.55 15.66
N TRP A 115 -7.65 -14.32 14.63
CA TRP A 115 -8.85 -14.11 13.84
C TRP A 115 -10.15 -14.36 14.63
N LYS A 116 -10.08 -15.21 15.66
CA LYS A 116 -11.24 -15.55 16.50
C LYS A 116 -11.70 -14.35 17.31
N ASP A 117 -10.75 -13.52 17.73
CA ASP A 117 -11.04 -12.29 18.47
C ASP A 117 -11.71 -11.26 17.55
N ALA A 118 -11.51 -11.36 16.23
CA ALA A 118 -12.06 -10.51 15.16
C ALA A 118 -13.47 -10.90 14.67
N VAL A 119 -14.21 -11.69 15.46
CA VAL A 119 -15.56 -12.18 15.14
C VAL A 119 -16.50 -11.88 16.30
N GLY A 120 -17.77 -11.60 16.01
CA GLY A 120 -18.80 -11.35 17.02
C GLY A 120 -18.80 -9.92 17.55
N GLU A 121 -19.47 -9.73 18.69
CA GLU A 121 -19.58 -8.43 19.37
C GLU A 121 -18.24 -8.00 19.96
N ARG A 122 -17.83 -6.77 19.62
CA ARG A 122 -16.52 -6.20 19.95
C ARG A 122 -16.67 -4.72 20.23
N GLU A 123 -15.88 -4.20 21.16
CA GLU A 123 -15.88 -2.76 21.49
C GLU A 123 -14.89 -1.96 20.63
N HIS A 124 -13.88 -2.63 20.09
CA HIS A 124 -12.82 -2.07 19.25
C HIS A 124 -12.47 -3.04 18.11
N PHE A 125 -11.63 -2.60 17.18
CA PHE A 125 -11.29 -3.29 15.92
C PHE A 125 -12.54 -3.81 15.18
N LEU A 126 -13.54 -2.94 15.04
CA LEU A 126 -14.86 -3.25 14.48
C LEU A 126 -14.82 -3.69 13.01
N PHE A 127 -13.70 -3.47 12.32
CA PHE A 127 -13.41 -4.01 11.00
C PHE A 127 -12.61 -5.32 11.13
N GLY A 128 -13.33 -6.42 11.33
CA GLY A 128 -12.79 -7.77 11.44
C GLY A 128 -12.92 -8.57 10.14
N ILE A 129 -12.84 -9.89 10.27
CA ILE A 129 -12.82 -10.79 9.12
C ILE A 129 -14.15 -10.81 8.36
N ASP A 130 -15.27 -10.69 9.06
CA ASP A 130 -16.60 -10.71 8.46
C ASP A 130 -16.85 -9.44 7.64
N GLU A 131 -16.49 -8.30 8.22
CA GLU A 131 -16.56 -6.99 7.56
C GLU A 131 -15.61 -6.92 6.37
N PHE A 132 -14.39 -7.43 6.52
CA PHE A 132 -13.42 -7.56 5.44
C PHE A 132 -13.96 -8.39 4.27
N LEU A 133 -14.52 -9.57 4.54
CA LEU A 133 -15.07 -10.44 3.49
C LEU A 133 -16.23 -9.77 2.76
N LYS A 134 -17.10 -9.06 3.48
CA LYS A 134 -18.20 -8.30 2.88
C LYS A 134 -17.67 -7.20 1.95
N VAL A 135 -16.70 -6.41 2.40
CA VAL A 135 -16.08 -5.35 1.59
C VAL A 135 -15.36 -5.93 0.37
N ALA A 136 -14.58 -7.01 0.54
CA ALA A 136 -13.89 -7.68 -0.56
C ALA A 136 -14.89 -8.17 -1.63
N GLN A 137 -16.01 -8.74 -1.21
CA GLN A 137 -17.10 -9.15 -2.12
C GLN A 137 -17.70 -7.97 -2.88
N LEU A 138 -17.97 -6.85 -2.19
CA LEU A 138 -18.56 -5.66 -2.83
C LEU A 138 -17.62 -5.00 -3.85
N ILE A 139 -16.31 -4.99 -3.56
CA ILE A 139 -15.28 -4.52 -4.50
C ILE A 139 -15.15 -5.50 -5.69
N GLY A 140 -15.43 -6.79 -5.49
CA GLY A 140 -15.15 -7.85 -6.45
C GLY A 140 -13.66 -8.24 -6.43
N ALA A 141 -13.03 -8.19 -5.26
CA ALA A 141 -11.63 -8.52 -5.04
C ALA A 141 -11.48 -9.84 -4.30
N GLU A 142 -10.48 -10.63 -4.68
CA GLU A 142 -10.16 -11.87 -3.98
C GLU A 142 -9.49 -11.58 -2.63
N PRO A 143 -9.92 -12.23 -1.53
CA PRO A 143 -9.27 -12.07 -0.23
C PRO A 143 -7.99 -12.90 -0.12
N ILE A 144 -6.93 -12.29 0.39
CA ILE A 144 -5.71 -12.96 0.85
C ILE A 144 -5.60 -12.83 2.36
N PHE A 145 -5.51 -13.96 3.06
CA PHE A 145 -5.33 -13.98 4.51
C PHE A 145 -3.87 -14.12 4.90
N THR A 146 -3.43 -13.27 5.82
CA THR A 146 -2.17 -13.44 6.55
C THR A 146 -2.44 -14.10 7.89
N ILE A 147 -1.86 -15.28 8.10
CA ILE A 147 -1.88 -15.96 9.40
C ILE A 147 -0.66 -15.49 10.21
N SER A 148 -0.86 -15.23 11.50
CA SER A 148 0.24 -14.91 12.40
C SER A 148 1.18 -16.10 12.53
N PHE A 149 2.48 -15.86 12.32
CA PHE A 149 3.52 -16.84 12.64
C PHE A 149 3.91 -16.81 14.13
N PHE A 150 3.67 -15.71 14.84
CA PHE A 150 4.10 -15.56 16.23
C PHE A 150 3.08 -16.12 17.22
N THR A 151 1.80 -16.01 16.88
CA THR A 151 0.68 -16.34 17.76
C THR A 151 -0.31 -17.32 17.15
N GLY A 152 -0.18 -17.64 15.86
CA GLY A 152 -1.03 -18.60 15.18
C GLY A 152 -0.31 -19.92 14.93
N ASP A 153 -1.09 -20.98 14.71
CA ASP A 153 -0.59 -22.30 14.37
C ASP A 153 -1.33 -22.94 13.17
N GLU A 154 -1.01 -24.20 12.86
CA GLU A 154 -1.66 -24.95 11.78
C GLU A 154 -3.15 -25.17 12.03
N LYS A 155 -3.56 -25.32 13.29
CA LYS A 155 -4.94 -25.50 13.68
C LYS A 155 -5.73 -24.21 13.46
N ASP A 156 -5.17 -23.06 13.82
CA ASP A 156 -5.77 -21.75 13.54
C ASP A 156 -5.99 -21.54 12.06
N LYS A 157 -5.02 -21.93 11.22
CA LYS A 157 -5.16 -21.89 9.76
C LYS A 157 -6.29 -22.80 9.28
N ALA A 158 -6.35 -24.05 9.74
CA ALA A 158 -7.38 -25.00 9.34
C ALA A 158 -8.78 -24.53 9.75
N GLU A 159 -8.90 -23.98 10.97
CA GLU A 159 -10.15 -23.42 11.47
C GLU A 159 -10.56 -22.16 10.69
N LEU A 160 -9.62 -21.29 10.32
CA LEU A 160 -9.91 -20.14 9.46
C LEU A 160 -10.43 -20.57 8.09
N VAL A 161 -9.78 -21.56 7.47
CA VAL A 161 -10.24 -22.13 6.19
C VAL A 161 -11.66 -22.67 6.34
N LYS A 162 -11.95 -23.40 7.43
CA LYS A 162 -13.29 -23.91 7.70
C LYS A 162 -14.30 -22.79 7.91
N TYR A 163 -13.94 -21.74 8.65
CA TYR A 163 -14.79 -20.59 8.96
C TYR A 163 -15.15 -19.78 7.71
N THR A 164 -14.18 -19.59 6.82
CA THR A 164 -14.34 -18.80 5.59
C THR A 164 -14.91 -19.61 4.43
N LYS A 165 -14.98 -20.94 4.56
CA LYS A 165 -15.52 -21.83 3.53
C LYS A 165 -16.95 -21.44 3.14
N GLY A 166 -17.19 -21.26 1.84
CA GLY A 166 -18.51 -20.90 1.31
C GLY A 166 -18.90 -19.43 1.46
N ARG A 167 -18.13 -18.65 2.23
CA ARG A 167 -18.28 -17.18 2.35
C ARG A 167 -17.48 -16.44 1.27
N ILE A 168 -16.48 -17.12 0.70
CA ILE A 168 -15.73 -16.64 -0.45
C ILE A 168 -16.34 -17.28 -1.69
N LYS A 169 -17.02 -16.48 -2.50
CA LYS A 169 -17.62 -16.89 -3.78
C LYS A 169 -16.90 -16.13 -4.88
N TYR A 170 -16.25 -16.87 -5.78
CA TYR A 170 -15.70 -16.36 -7.02
C TYR A 170 -16.60 -16.83 -8.16
#